data_AF-A0AAD7T073-F1
#
_entry.id   AF-A0AAD7T073-F1
#
_cell.length_a   1.000
_cell.length_b   1.000
_cell.length_c   1.000
_cell.angle_alpha   90.00
_cell.angle_beta   90.00
_cell.angle_gamma   90.00
#
_symmetry.space_group_name_H-M   'P 1'
#
loop_
_entity.id
_entity.type
_entity.pdbx_description
1 polymer ?
#
loop_
_entity_poly.entity_id
_entity_poly.type
_entity_poly.pdbx_seq_one_letter_code
_entity_poly.pdbx_strand_id
1 'polypeptide(L)'
;MGARSSSQDCPGQSRYPRLFIPPYVRRGNEFTLDHPVRNTSKDVFERVIHLVHVAQMATLSNYAMRMARLSGRIFGEVVRPTDTRSMKVVELFKEPPIAQRKEVYDWYPEHKIYYALTRKLRFMGLFRDEHEDFKEEMRRLRKLRGKGKPKKGEGKRAMKKK
;
A
#
# COMPACT_ATOMS: atom_id res chain seq x y z
N MET A 1 27.28 -47.08 15.68
CA MET A 1 26.02 -46.76 16.37
C MET A 1 26.05 -45.27 16.66
N GLY A 2 25.26 -44.39 16.09
CA GLY A 2 23.90 -44.49 15.59
C GLY A 2 23.11 -43.37 16.25
N ALA A 3 23.21 -42.14 15.72
CA ALA A 3 22.30 -41.04 16.06
C ALA A 3 21.68 -40.55 14.75
N ARG A 4 20.40 -40.88 14.54
CA ARG A 4 19.58 -40.39 13.42
C ARG A 4 18.69 -39.25 13.90
N SER A 5 18.46 -38.35 12.94
CA SER A 5 17.25 -37.53 12.70
C SER A 5 16.92 -36.42 13.72
N SER A 6 16.53 -35.20 13.34
CA SER A 6 16.11 -34.66 12.03
C SER A 6 16.15 -33.14 12.06
N SER A 7 16.96 -32.55 11.18
CA SER A 7 16.85 -31.14 10.77
C SER A 7 15.83 -31.04 9.64
N GLN A 8 14.70 -30.37 9.87
CA GLN A 8 13.86 -29.88 8.79
C GLN A 8 14.39 -28.51 8.36
N ASP A 9 15.24 -28.51 7.33
CA ASP A 9 15.69 -27.29 6.66
C ASP A 9 14.73 -26.96 5.51
N CYS A 10 13.94 -25.89 5.68
CA CYS A 10 13.11 -25.31 4.63
C CYS A 10 13.98 -24.59 3.58
N PRO A 11 13.77 -24.80 2.27
CA PRO A 11 14.58 -24.15 1.24
C PRO A 11 14.11 -22.72 0.95
N GLY A 12 15.09 -21.81 0.87
CA GLY A 12 15.09 -20.77 -0.15
C GLY A 12 14.44 -19.44 0.18
N GLN A 13 14.91 -18.73 1.21
CA GLN A 13 14.70 -17.29 1.32
C GLN A 13 15.38 -16.57 0.13
N SER A 14 14.56 -16.18 -0.84
CA SER A 14 14.89 -15.28 -1.94
C SER A 14 15.46 -13.97 -1.39
N ARG A 15 16.76 -13.74 -1.61
CA ARG A 15 17.38 -12.44 -1.35
C ARG A 15 16.90 -11.43 -2.38
N TYR A 16 15.74 -10.83 -2.14
CA TYR A 16 15.43 -9.54 -2.75
C TYR A 16 16.44 -8.51 -2.21
N PRO A 17 17.01 -7.63 -3.06
CA PRO A 17 17.75 -6.49 -2.57
C PRO A 17 16.81 -5.65 -1.70
N ARG A 18 17.24 -5.29 -0.48
CA ARG A 18 16.54 -4.33 0.35
C ARG A 18 16.28 -3.11 -0.51
N LEU A 19 15.01 -2.86 -0.81
CA LEU A 19 14.59 -1.56 -1.31
C LEU A 19 15.14 -0.54 -0.31
N PHE A 20 16.03 0.32 -0.80
CA PHE A 20 16.47 1.49 -0.06
C PHE A 20 15.24 2.40 0.01
N ILE A 21 14.42 2.16 1.04
CA ILE A 21 13.39 3.10 1.45
C ILE A 21 14.17 4.35 1.85
N PRO A 22 13.96 5.50 1.19
CA PRO A 22 14.61 6.73 1.60
C PRO A 22 14.30 6.95 3.10
N PRO A 23 15.27 7.39 3.92
CA PRO A 23 14.97 7.76 5.28
C PRO A 23 13.92 8.86 5.19
N TYR A 24 12.69 8.57 5.61
CA TYR A 24 11.76 9.63 5.94
C TYR A 24 12.51 10.54 6.90
N VAL A 25 12.68 11.79 6.45
CA VAL A 25 13.24 12.88 7.22
C VAL A 25 12.64 12.77 8.62
N ARG A 26 13.51 12.49 9.60
CA ARG A 26 13.21 12.56 11.02
C ARG A 26 13.01 14.06 11.33
N ARG A 27 11.85 14.60 10.93
CA ARG A 27 11.36 15.88 11.45
C ARG A 27 11.16 15.67 12.93
N GLY A 28 11.73 16.59 13.71
CA GLY A 28 11.78 16.52 15.15
C GLY A 28 10.41 16.19 15.74
N ASN A 29 10.43 15.34 16.75
CA ASN A 29 9.43 15.39 17.80
C ASN A 29 9.63 16.71 18.53
N GLU A 30 9.12 17.80 17.96
CA GLU A 30 8.57 18.85 18.80
C GLU A 30 7.29 18.25 19.37
N PHE A 31 7.41 17.88 20.65
CA PHE A 31 6.28 17.56 21.50
C PHE A 31 5.52 18.87 21.72
N THR A 32 4.83 19.38 20.69
CA THR A 32 3.80 20.37 20.91
C THR A 32 2.68 19.62 21.60
N LEU A 33 2.50 19.91 22.89
CA LEU A 33 1.22 19.74 23.54
C LEU A 33 0.25 20.65 22.79
N ASP A 34 -0.25 20.16 21.66
CA ASP A 34 -1.45 20.67 21.04
C ASP A 34 -2.56 20.33 22.04
N HIS A 35 -2.71 21.24 23.01
CA HIS A 35 -3.95 21.39 23.73
C HIS A 35 -5.03 21.43 22.66
N PRO A 36 -6.10 20.64 22.75
CA PRO A 36 -7.25 20.89 21.90
C PRO A 36 -7.68 22.31 22.21
N VAL A 37 -7.38 23.25 21.31
CA VAL A 37 -8.14 24.48 21.21
C VAL A 37 -9.52 23.97 20.88
N ARG A 38 -10.33 23.78 21.91
CA ARG A 38 -11.76 23.56 21.80
C ARG A 38 -12.25 24.74 20.99
N ASN A 39 -12.41 24.56 19.69
CA ASN A 39 -13.18 25.46 18.86
C ASN A 39 -14.62 25.26 19.31
N THR A 40 -14.95 25.88 20.43
CA THR A 40 -16.25 25.86 21.08
C THR A 40 -17.32 26.28 20.09
N SER A 41 -17.00 27.09 19.08
CA SER A 41 -17.95 27.45 18.02
C SER A 41 -18.39 26.27 17.15
N LYS A 42 -17.48 25.42 16.67
CA LYS A 42 -17.83 24.28 15.79
C LYS A 42 -18.47 23.14 16.58
N ASP A 43 -17.97 22.85 17.79
CA ASP A 43 -18.54 21.80 18.64
C ASP A 43 -19.90 22.19 19.22
N VAL A 44 -20.12 23.46 19.55
CA VAL A 44 -21.45 23.95 19.96
C VAL A 44 -22.38 24.03 18.75
N PHE A 45 -21.90 24.41 17.56
CA PHE A 45 -22.72 24.41 16.36
C PHE A 45 -23.17 22.99 15.96
N GLU A 46 -22.26 22.01 15.96
CA GLU A 46 -22.59 20.60 15.72
C GLU A 46 -23.53 20.04 16.80
N ARG A 47 -23.33 20.40 18.08
CA ARG A 47 -24.24 19.99 19.17
C ARG A 47 -25.61 20.65 19.06
N VAL A 48 -25.68 21.92 18.67
CA VAL A 48 -26.95 22.64 18.45
C VAL A 48 -27.68 22.07 17.24
N ILE A 49 -26.97 21.78 16.14
CA ILE A 49 -27.53 21.08 14.96
C ILE A 49 -28.07 19.70 15.35
N HIS A 50 -27.32 18.92 16.13
CA HIS A 50 -27.77 17.62 16.64
C HIS A 50 -29.01 17.74 17.54
N LEU A 51 -29.03 18.73 18.44
CA LEU A 51 -30.11 18.94 19.41
C LEU A 51 -31.39 19.48 18.72
N VAL A 52 -31.24 20.32 17.69
CA VAL A 52 -32.33 20.78 16.81
C VAL A 52 -32.86 19.64 15.93
N HIS A 53 -32.00 18.80 15.35
CA HIS A 53 -32.44 17.63 14.57
C HIS A 53 -33.21 16.61 15.43
N VAL A 54 -32.75 16.35 16.66
CA VAL A 54 -33.44 15.44 17.58
C VAL A 54 -34.77 16.03 18.04
N ALA A 55 -34.82 17.34 18.34
CA ALA A 55 -36.07 18.03 18.67
C ALA A 55 -37.06 18.08 17.50
N GLN A 56 -36.59 18.22 16.25
CA GLN A 56 -37.43 18.18 15.05
C GLN A 56 -38.00 16.80 14.74
N MET A 57 -37.28 15.71 15.02
CA MET A 57 -37.81 14.35 14.83
C MET A 57 -39.00 14.06 15.77
N ALA A 58 -39.01 14.67 16.96
CA ALA A 58 -40.13 14.58 17.90
C ALA A 58 -41.36 15.42 17.48
N THR A 59 -41.22 16.33 16.50
CA THR A 59 -42.30 17.20 16.00
C THR A 59 -42.85 16.77 14.63
N LEU A 60 -42.33 15.69 14.03
CA LEU A 60 -42.86 15.17 12.77
C LEU A 60 -44.15 14.37 12.96
N SER A 61 -45.14 14.63 12.12
CA SER A 61 -46.38 13.85 12.08
C SER A 61 -46.11 12.36 11.86
N ASN A 62 -46.88 11.48 12.49
CA ASN A 62 -46.85 10.03 12.25
C ASN A 62 -47.00 9.65 10.78
N TYR A 63 -47.68 10.49 9.98
CA TYR A 63 -47.74 10.32 8.53
C TYR A 63 -46.39 10.57 7.86
N ALA A 64 -45.70 11.67 8.21
CA ALA A 64 -44.39 12.01 7.66
C ALA A 64 -43.33 10.94 7.94
N MET A 65 -43.31 10.38 9.15
CA MET A 65 -42.42 9.24 9.48
C MET A 65 -42.72 7.99 8.65
N ARG A 66 -44.00 7.70 8.37
CA ARG A 66 -44.40 6.58 7.50
C ARG A 66 -44.00 6.82 6.06
N MET A 67 -44.14 8.05 5.56
CA MET A 67 -43.68 8.45 4.23
C MET A 67 -42.16 8.35 4.08
N ALA A 68 -41.38 8.80 5.07
CA ALA A 68 -39.92 8.70 5.07
C ALA A 68 -39.42 7.25 5.09
N ARG A 69 -40.09 6.36 5.84
CA ARG A 69 -39.78 4.93 5.83
C ARG A 69 -40.15 4.28 4.50
N LEU A 70 -41.28 4.69 3.89
CA LEU A 70 -41.72 4.20 2.60
C LEU A 70 -40.75 4.61 1.49
N SER A 71 -40.35 5.88 1.43
CA SER A 71 -39.37 6.35 0.44
C SER A 71 -38.05 5.60 0.57
N GLY A 72 -37.53 5.44 1.80
CA GLY A 72 -36.30 4.69 2.03
C GLY A 72 -36.39 3.23 1.57
N ARG A 73 -37.56 2.57 1.71
CA ARG A 73 -37.78 1.21 1.18
C ARG A 73 -37.81 1.17 -0.35
N ILE A 74 -38.46 2.15 -0.97
CA ILE A 74 -38.59 2.22 -2.43
C ILE A 74 -37.21 2.44 -3.08
N PHE A 75 -36.40 3.32 -2.51
CA PHE A 75 -35.08 3.68 -3.04
C PHE A 75 -33.93 2.84 -2.49
N GLY A 76 -34.20 1.86 -1.62
CA GLY A 76 -33.17 0.98 -1.05
C GLY A 76 -32.23 1.64 -0.04
N GLU A 77 -32.67 2.75 0.56
CA GLU A 77 -31.93 3.46 1.60
C GLU A 77 -32.16 2.86 2.99
N VAL A 78 -31.50 3.41 4.01
CA VAL A 78 -31.57 2.90 5.38
C VAL A 78 -32.93 3.22 6.02
N VAL A 79 -33.76 2.20 6.20
CA VAL A 79 -35.13 2.33 6.73
C VAL A 79 -35.18 2.43 8.26
N ARG A 80 -34.23 1.77 8.95
CA ARG A 80 -34.20 1.75 10.42
C ARG A 80 -33.50 3.02 10.91
N PRO A 81 -34.04 3.72 11.92
CA PRO A 81 -33.32 4.82 12.54
C PRO A 81 -32.01 4.26 13.09
N THR A 82 -30.90 4.74 12.54
CA THR A 82 -29.57 4.20 12.75
C THR A 82 -28.69 5.30 13.31
N ASP A 83 -27.83 4.96 14.28
CA ASP A 83 -26.90 5.92 14.88
C ASP A 83 -25.91 6.45 13.84
N THR A 84 -25.40 7.65 14.06
CA THR A 84 -24.45 8.32 13.14
C THR A 84 -23.18 7.49 12.96
N ARG A 85 -22.73 6.76 13.98
CA ARG A 85 -21.59 5.84 13.90
C ARG A 85 -21.86 4.64 12.99
N SER A 86 -23.09 4.14 12.99
CA SER A 86 -23.51 3.00 12.18
C SER A 86 -23.74 3.38 10.71
N MET A 87 -24.07 4.64 10.42
CA MET A 87 -24.15 5.16 9.05
C MET A 87 -22.81 5.14 8.31
N LYS A 88 -21.67 5.21 9.03
CA LYS A 88 -20.33 5.06 8.46
C LYS A 88 -20.15 3.75 7.69
N VAL A 89 -20.78 2.66 8.13
CA VAL A 89 -20.70 1.36 7.45
C VAL A 89 -21.35 1.46 6.07
N VAL A 90 -22.48 2.14 5.98
CA VAL A 90 -23.18 2.37 4.70
C VAL A 90 -22.27 3.16 3.78
N GLU A 91 -21.63 4.23 4.25
CA GLU A 91 -20.69 5.05 3.47
C GLU A 91 -19.46 4.26 3.00
N LEU A 92 -18.89 3.42 3.87
CA LEU A 92 -17.74 2.57 3.52
C LEU A 92 -18.03 1.59 2.37
N PHE A 93 -19.29 1.15 2.24
CA PHE A 93 -19.71 0.24 1.15
C PHE A 93 -20.34 0.97 -0.04
N LYS A 94 -20.67 2.26 0.08
CA LYS A 94 -21.08 3.09 -1.06
C LYS A 94 -19.92 3.29 -2.04
N GLU A 95 -18.72 3.48 -1.53
CA GLU A 95 -17.52 3.67 -2.33
C GLU A 95 -16.64 2.41 -2.39
N PRO A 96 -15.91 2.18 -3.50
CA PRO A 96 -14.89 1.14 -3.51
C PRO A 96 -13.78 1.49 -2.50
N PRO A 97 -13.27 0.48 -1.76
CA PRO A 97 -12.22 0.69 -0.79
C PRO A 97 -10.97 1.24 -1.47
N ILE A 98 -10.20 2.04 -0.74
CA ILE A 98 -9.02 2.75 -1.26
C ILE A 98 -8.04 1.80 -1.97
N ALA A 99 -7.83 0.59 -1.42
CA ALA A 99 -6.93 -0.40 -2.00
C ALA A 99 -7.33 -0.91 -3.40
N GLN A 100 -8.62 -0.83 -3.76
CA GLN A 100 -9.13 -1.24 -5.07
C GLN A 100 -9.16 -0.08 -6.07
N ARG A 101 -8.82 1.14 -5.65
CA ARG A 101 -8.73 2.28 -6.57
C ARG A 101 -7.53 2.06 -7.48
N LYS A 102 -7.73 2.25 -8.79
CA LYS A 102 -6.68 2.06 -9.81
C LYS A 102 -5.40 2.83 -9.50
N GLU A 103 -5.58 4.06 -9.03
CA GLU A 103 -4.51 4.95 -8.59
C GLU A 103 -3.58 4.32 -7.55
N VAL A 104 -4.11 3.42 -6.71
CA VAL A 104 -3.36 2.80 -5.60
C VAL A 104 -2.65 1.54 -6.07
N TYR A 105 -3.34 0.61 -6.73
CA TYR A 105 -2.73 -0.67 -7.09
C TYR A 105 -1.89 -0.60 -8.37
N ASP A 106 -2.24 0.26 -9.34
CA ASP A 106 -1.48 0.49 -10.58
C ASP A 106 -0.45 1.62 -10.44
N TRP A 107 -0.03 1.94 -9.21
CA TRP A 107 0.90 3.05 -8.94
C TRP A 107 2.24 2.91 -9.69
N TYR A 108 2.79 1.69 -9.75
CA TYR A 108 4.00 1.41 -10.49
C TYR A 108 3.68 0.75 -11.82
N PRO A 109 4.26 1.21 -12.94
CA PRO A 109 4.14 0.49 -14.19
C PRO A 109 4.80 -0.89 -14.09
N GLU A 110 4.38 -1.82 -14.96
CA GLU A 110 4.88 -3.19 -14.96
C GLU A 110 6.30 -3.30 -15.53
N HIS A 111 7.30 -2.89 -14.73
CA HIS A 111 8.71 -2.80 -15.12
C HIS A 111 9.29 -4.12 -15.66
N LYS A 112 8.80 -5.26 -15.17
CA LYS A 112 9.24 -6.59 -15.62
C LYS A 112 8.91 -6.82 -17.10
N ILE A 113 7.75 -6.34 -17.55
CA ILE A 113 7.32 -6.47 -18.94
C ILE A 113 8.20 -5.61 -19.83
N TYR A 114 8.37 -4.34 -19.50
CA TYR A 114 9.23 -3.43 -20.27
C TYR A 114 10.66 -3.96 -20.37
N TYR A 115 11.25 -4.38 -19.26
CA TYR A 115 12.61 -4.92 -19.24
C TYR A 115 12.73 -6.20 -20.07
N ALA A 116 11.78 -7.14 -19.96
CA ALA A 116 11.80 -8.36 -20.73
C ALA A 116 11.59 -8.10 -22.23
N LEU A 117 10.72 -7.16 -22.57
CA LEU A 117 10.41 -6.75 -23.93
C LEU A 117 11.65 -6.16 -24.62
N THR A 118 12.24 -5.12 -24.05
CA THR A 118 13.42 -4.45 -24.65
C THR A 118 14.61 -5.39 -24.75
N ARG A 119 14.79 -6.28 -23.77
CA ARG A 119 15.84 -7.30 -23.81
C ARG A 119 15.63 -8.31 -24.94
N LYS A 120 14.40 -8.77 -25.16
CA LYS A 120 14.08 -9.66 -26.29
C LYS A 120 14.32 -8.95 -27.63
N LEU A 121 13.86 -7.71 -27.76
CA LEU A 121 14.08 -6.88 -28.96
C LEU A 121 15.57 -6.67 -29.24
N ARG A 122 16.39 -6.48 -28.19
CA ARG A 122 17.84 -6.40 -28.31
C ARG A 122 18.45 -7.67 -28.87
N PHE A 123 18.03 -8.84 -28.38
CA PHE A 123 18.52 -10.13 -28.89
C PHE A 123 18.11 -10.40 -30.34
N MET A 124 16.97 -9.88 -30.76
CA MET A 124 16.53 -9.98 -32.16
C MET A 124 17.17 -8.91 -33.06
N GLY A 125 17.92 -7.95 -32.49
CA GLY A 125 18.58 -6.86 -33.23
C GLY A 125 17.65 -5.70 -33.61
N LEU A 126 16.39 -5.69 -33.15
CA LEU A 126 15.43 -4.61 -33.44
C LEU A 126 15.62 -3.39 -32.54
N PHE A 127 16.23 -3.57 -31.38
CA PHE A 127 16.44 -2.50 -30.40
C PHE A 127 17.90 -2.42 -29.98
N ARG A 128 18.49 -1.22 -30.02
CA ARG A 128 19.86 -0.97 -29.55
C ARG A 128 19.82 -0.32 -28.18
N ASP A 129 20.31 -1.03 -27.17
CA ASP A 129 20.38 -0.56 -25.77
C ASP A 129 21.84 -0.17 -25.44
N GLU A 130 22.16 1.10 -25.61
CA GLU A 130 23.50 1.65 -25.35
C GLU A 130 23.93 1.47 -23.89
N HIS A 131 22.97 1.48 -22.96
CA HIS A 131 23.24 1.36 -21.55
C HIS A 131 23.65 -0.08 -21.18
N GLU A 132 22.99 -1.09 -21.74
CA GLU A 132 23.43 -2.48 -21.59
C GLU A 132 24.75 -2.77 -22.32
N ASP A 133 24.96 -2.22 -23.53
CA ASP A 133 26.21 -2.36 -24.28
C ASP A 133 27.40 -1.85 -23.46
N PHE A 134 27.27 -0.66 -22.86
CA PHE A 134 28.29 -0.08 -21.98
C PHE A 134 28.56 -0.96 -20.75
N LYS A 135 27.52 -1.47 -20.11
CA LYS A 135 27.67 -2.36 -18.94
C LYS A 135 28.36 -3.68 -19.30
N GLU A 136 28.11 -4.21 -20.49
CA GLU A 136 28.76 -5.42 -20.98
C GLU A 136 30.23 -5.20 -21.27
N GLU A 137 30.60 -4.10 -21.93
CA GLU A 137 31.99 -3.78 -22.21
C GLU A 137 32.78 -3.52 -20.92
N MET A 138 32.21 -2.77 -19.98
CA MET A 138 32.84 -2.56 -18.67
C MET A 138 33.02 -3.86 -17.90
N ARG A 139 32.08 -4.81 -18.04
CA ARG A 139 32.19 -6.14 -17.44
C ARG A 139 33.29 -6.97 -18.11
N ARG A 140 33.46 -6.87 -19.43
CA ARG A 140 34.54 -7.52 -20.20
C ARG A 140 35.91 -7.03 -19.73
N LEU A 141 36.12 -5.72 -19.68
CA LEU A 141 37.36 -5.12 -19.20
C LEU A 141 37.66 -5.49 -17.74
N ARG A 142 36.62 -5.51 -16.88
CA ARG A 142 36.79 -5.91 -15.48
C ARG A 142 37.21 -7.37 -15.32
N LYS A 143 36.70 -8.28 -16.18
CA LYS A 143 37.13 -9.68 -16.23
C LYS A 143 38.60 -9.81 -16.64
N LEU A 144 39.02 -9.07 -17.68
CA LEU A 144 40.43 -9.05 -18.11
C LEU A 144 41.38 -8.56 -17.02
N ARG A 145 40.95 -7.60 -16.19
CA ARG A 145 41.68 -7.13 -15.00
C ARG A 145 41.68 -8.12 -13.83
N GLY A 146 41.09 -9.32 -13.98
CA GLY A 146 40.94 -10.30 -12.90
C GLY A 146 39.92 -9.92 -11.82
N LYS A 147 39.20 -8.80 -11.97
CA LYS A 147 38.19 -8.30 -11.01
C LYS A 147 36.77 -8.79 -11.36
N GLY A 148 36.69 -9.93 -12.04
CA GLY A 148 35.42 -10.57 -12.41
C GLY A 148 34.60 -10.96 -11.17
N LYS A 149 33.29 -11.13 -11.34
CA LYS A 149 32.44 -11.69 -10.28
C LYS A 149 32.91 -13.13 -10.02
N PRO A 150 33.30 -13.50 -8.78
CA PRO A 150 33.70 -14.87 -8.47
C PRO A 150 32.53 -15.82 -8.70
N LYS A 151 32.83 -17.10 -8.97
CA LYS A 151 31.77 -18.11 -9.05
C LYS A 151 31.04 -18.19 -7.71
N LYS A 152 29.74 -18.42 -7.76
CA LYS A 152 28.90 -18.52 -6.57
C LYS A 152 29.44 -19.67 -5.69
N GLY A 153 29.85 -19.35 -4.47
CA GLY A 153 30.46 -20.32 -3.54
C GLY A 153 31.98 -20.17 -3.39
N GLU A 154 32.69 -19.60 -4.36
CA GLU A 154 34.15 -19.37 -4.33
C GLU A 154 34.51 -17.97 -3.82
N GLY A 155 33.61 -17.35 -3.04
CA GLY A 155 33.85 -16.03 -2.48
C GLY A 155 35.00 -16.04 -1.46
N LYS A 156 35.47 -14.84 -1.09
CA LYS A 156 36.54 -14.65 -0.09
C LYS A 156 36.37 -15.46 1.20
N ARG A 157 35.12 -15.69 1.62
CA ARG A 157 34.78 -16.48 2.81
C ARG A 157 35.06 -17.98 2.65
N ALA A 158 34.90 -18.54 1.46
CA ALA A 158 35.16 -19.95 1.20
C ALA A 158 36.67 -20.25 1.14
N MET A 159 37.46 -19.31 0.61
CA MET A 159 38.92 -19.44 0.59
C MET A 159 39.55 -19.43 2.00
N LYS A 160 38.89 -18.79 2.98
CA LYS A 160 39.37 -18.72 4.38
C LYS A 160 39.02 -19.97 5.21
N LYS A 161 38.15 -20.86 4.71
CA LYS A 161 37.72 -22.08 5.44
C LYS A 161 38.60 -23.30 5.12
N LYS A 162 39.62 -23.13 4.29
CA LYS A 162 40.68 -24.12 4.03
C LYS A 162 41.85 -23.81 4.95
#